data_AF-A0A0C9UZ20-F1
#
_entry.id   AF-A0A0C9UZ20-F1
#
_cell.length_a   1.000
_cell.length_b   1.000
_cell.length_c   1.000
_cell.angle_alpha   90.00
_cell.angle_beta   90.00
_cell.angle_gamma   90.00
#
_symmetry.space_group_name_H-M   'P 1'
#
loop_
_entity.id
_entity.type
_entity.pdbx_description
1 polymer ?
#
loop_
_entity_poly.entity_id
_entity_poly.type
_entity_poly.pdbx_seq_one_letter_code
_entity_poly.pdbx_strand_id
1 'polypeptide(L)'
;MKWNGNYYEKTTLSHLGLVWYLSHDGKPCPYVYEGTGIQEMTILDINGFHKVSVGYCQCSRGPDMPEQLLLAKVFPATLLRPQTVFSIRSLKLFHMLHLTAHTNVWDFIAMMHRQTDCLDIKSLHATYQQFNFVQRQWRIIRAWRCSGRTTLENPKSAISLAIPCVSCPIPNVNLPSNWDIHPDRCQGTPPDFRPEPFRPELSLASSTLWK
;
A
#
# COMPACT_ATOMS: atom_id res chain seq x y z
N MET A 1 -13.52 24.48 5.48
CA MET A 1 -14.36 25.21 6.45
C MET A 1 -15.25 26.16 5.68
N LYS A 2 -16.44 26.47 6.19
CA LYS A 2 -17.40 27.42 5.59
C LYS A 2 -17.72 28.48 6.64
N TRP A 3 -17.71 29.75 6.24
CA TRP A 3 -18.19 30.83 7.10
C TRP A 3 -19.72 30.79 7.16
N ASN A 4 -20.29 30.71 8.37
CA ASN A 4 -21.74 30.69 8.56
C ASN A 4 -22.32 32.06 9.00
N GLY A 5 -21.50 33.10 9.04
CA GLY A 5 -21.86 34.43 9.54
C GLY A 5 -21.28 34.75 10.92
N ASN A 6 -21.01 33.74 11.75
CA ASN A 6 -20.52 33.91 13.12
C ASN A 6 -19.16 33.26 13.36
N TYR A 7 -18.95 32.06 12.83
CA TYR A 7 -17.71 31.31 12.96
C TYR A 7 -17.44 30.44 11.72
N TYR A 8 -16.23 29.92 11.63
CA TYR A 8 -15.88 28.92 10.62
C TYR A 8 -16.34 27.55 11.07
N GLU A 9 -17.32 27.01 10.37
CA GLU A 9 -17.80 25.66 10.60
C GLU A 9 -16.98 24.65 9.77
N LYS A 10 -16.68 23.51 10.36
CA LYS A 10 -16.03 22.40 9.67
C LYS A 10 -17.01 21.85 8.64
N THR A 11 -16.57 21.77 7.39
CA THR A 11 -17.36 21.24 6.28
C THR A 11 -16.46 20.42 5.37
N THR A 12 -17.04 19.53 4.59
CA THR A 12 -16.32 18.67 3.64
C THR A 12 -16.10 19.40 2.33
N LEU A 13 -15.14 18.94 1.54
CA LEU A 13 -14.91 19.47 0.20
C LEU A 13 -16.10 19.18 -0.73
N SER A 14 -16.71 18.00 -0.56
CA SER A 14 -17.96 17.64 -1.25
C SER A 14 -19.07 18.65 -1.00
N HIS A 15 -19.28 19.08 0.25
CA HIS A 15 -20.35 20.01 0.61
C HIS A 15 -20.07 21.46 0.16
N LEU A 16 -18.80 21.82 -0.05
CA LEU A 16 -18.42 23.09 -0.68
C LEU A 16 -18.63 23.10 -2.20
N GLY A 17 -19.07 21.99 -2.80
CA GLY A 17 -19.28 21.86 -4.24
C GLY A 17 -18.00 21.53 -5.02
N LEU A 18 -16.90 21.19 -4.34
CA LEU A 18 -15.69 20.75 -5.04
C LEU A 18 -15.91 19.35 -5.61
N VAL A 19 -15.77 19.24 -6.92
CA VAL A 19 -15.73 17.95 -7.63
C VAL A 19 -14.32 17.71 -8.13
N TRP A 20 -13.73 16.60 -7.72
CA TRP A 20 -12.46 16.11 -8.19
C TRP A 20 -12.68 15.23 -9.42
N TYR A 21 -12.47 15.81 -10.61
CA TYR A 21 -12.55 15.06 -11.85
C TYR A 21 -11.27 14.25 -12.06
N LEU A 22 -11.44 12.95 -12.23
CA LEU A 22 -10.36 12.02 -12.54
C LEU A 22 -10.14 12.00 -14.06
N SER A 23 -8.87 12.03 -14.46
CA SER A 23 -8.44 12.20 -15.85
C SER A 23 -8.71 13.61 -16.40
N HIS A 24 -8.44 13.81 -17.70
CA HIS A 24 -8.65 15.09 -18.42
C HIS A 24 -8.02 16.31 -17.75
N ASP A 25 -6.88 16.14 -17.08
CA ASP A 25 -6.16 17.19 -16.35
C ASP A 25 -7.06 17.96 -15.36
N GLY A 26 -8.02 17.28 -14.75
CA GLY A 26 -8.95 17.85 -13.78
C GLY A 26 -10.16 18.58 -14.39
N LYS A 27 -10.33 18.56 -15.72
CA LYS A 27 -11.53 19.05 -16.39
C LYS A 27 -12.67 18.02 -16.31
N PRO A 28 -13.94 18.47 -16.26
CA PRO A 28 -15.07 17.57 -16.30
C PRO A 28 -15.08 16.75 -17.59
N CYS A 29 -15.22 15.43 -17.46
CA CYS A 29 -15.48 14.57 -18.60
C CYS A 29 -16.88 14.91 -19.17
N PRO A 30 -17.05 15.07 -20.50
CA PRO A 30 -18.36 15.32 -21.11
C PRO A 30 -19.39 14.24 -20.75
N TYR A 31 -18.92 13.01 -20.57
CA TYR A 31 -19.72 11.82 -20.29
C TYR A 31 -19.83 11.48 -18.79
N VAL A 32 -19.43 12.39 -17.89
CA VAL A 32 -19.38 12.12 -16.43
C VAL A 32 -20.73 11.70 -15.86
N TYR A 33 -21.84 12.15 -16.45
CA TYR A 33 -23.21 11.84 -16.02
C TYR A 33 -23.84 10.63 -16.72
N GLU A 34 -23.22 10.10 -17.78
CA GLU A 34 -23.80 8.98 -18.57
C GLU A 34 -23.57 7.61 -17.92
N GLY A 35 -22.67 7.53 -16.94
CA GLY A 35 -22.36 6.31 -16.20
C GLY A 35 -22.78 6.38 -14.74
N THR A 36 -21.83 6.14 -13.84
CA THR A 36 -22.11 6.10 -12.39
C THR A 36 -22.29 7.48 -11.74
N GLY A 37 -22.15 8.55 -12.52
CA GLY A 37 -22.25 9.93 -12.04
C GLY A 37 -21.12 10.35 -11.11
N ILE A 38 -21.32 11.51 -10.48
CA ILE A 38 -20.43 12.00 -9.43
C ILE A 38 -20.69 11.20 -8.15
N GLN A 39 -19.63 10.66 -7.56
CA GLN A 39 -19.71 9.84 -6.34
C GLN A 39 -19.04 10.53 -5.16
N GLU A 40 -19.63 10.44 -3.97
CA GLU A 40 -18.90 10.81 -2.76
C GLU A 40 -17.91 9.71 -2.39
N MET A 41 -16.68 10.11 -2.08
CA MET A 41 -15.58 9.23 -1.73
C MET A 41 -14.86 9.75 -0.48
N THR A 42 -14.45 8.82 0.38
CA THR A 42 -13.57 9.11 1.52
C THR A 42 -12.13 8.83 1.15
N ILE A 43 -11.27 9.84 1.28
CA ILE A 43 -9.84 9.79 0.99
C ILE A 43 -9.08 9.89 2.30
N LEU A 44 -8.18 8.95 2.57
CA LEU A 44 -7.19 9.09 3.63
C LEU A 44 -5.85 9.58 3.05
N ASP A 45 -5.46 10.78 3.47
CA ASP A 45 -4.17 11.40 3.17
C ASP A 45 -3.39 11.67 4.46
N ILE A 46 -2.14 12.12 4.37
CA ILE A 46 -1.23 12.33 5.52
C ILE A 46 -1.74 13.34 6.57
N ASN A 47 -2.74 14.11 6.21
CA ASN A 47 -3.40 15.18 6.95
C ASN A 47 -4.78 14.76 7.49
N GLY A 48 -5.22 13.53 7.23
CA GLY A 48 -6.48 12.99 7.74
C GLY A 48 -7.41 12.47 6.65
N PHE A 49 -8.67 12.33 7.04
CA PHE A 49 -9.77 11.89 6.21
C PHE A 49 -10.47 13.09 5.56
N HIS A 50 -10.74 12.95 4.27
CA HIS A 50 -11.41 13.95 3.46
C HIS A 50 -12.56 13.30 2.71
N LYS A 51 -13.75 13.89 2.82
CA LYS A 51 -14.88 13.54 1.96
C LYS A 51 -14.89 14.46 0.74
N VAL A 52 -14.80 13.86 -0.44
CA VAL A 52 -14.65 14.55 -1.72
C VAL A 52 -15.63 13.96 -2.73
N SER A 53 -16.25 14.80 -3.55
CA SER A 53 -17.05 14.35 -4.68
C SER A 53 -16.13 14.06 -5.86
N VAL A 54 -16.23 12.88 -6.47
CA VAL A 54 -15.33 12.40 -7.52
C VAL A 54 -16.12 12.16 -8.80
N GLY A 55 -15.64 12.71 -9.90
CA GLY A 55 -16.19 12.47 -11.24
C GLY A 55 -15.22 11.61 -12.06
N TYR A 56 -15.66 10.43 -12.48
CA TYR A 56 -14.85 9.54 -13.33
C TYR A 56 -14.95 9.92 -14.80
N CYS A 57 -13.87 9.68 -15.54
CA CYS A 57 -13.93 9.65 -16.99
C CYS A 57 -14.73 8.42 -17.46
N GLN A 58 -15.66 8.64 -18.38
CA GLN A 58 -16.49 7.62 -19.02
C GLN A 58 -16.35 7.63 -20.55
N CYS A 59 -15.27 8.24 -21.06
CA CYS A 59 -14.96 8.20 -22.49
C CYS A 59 -14.74 6.74 -22.93
N SER A 60 -15.15 6.39 -24.15
CA SER A 60 -15.01 5.03 -24.69
C SER A 60 -13.57 4.50 -24.77
N ARG A 61 -12.57 5.41 -24.85
CA ARG A 61 -11.13 5.09 -24.80
C ARG A 61 -10.47 5.52 -23.48
N GLY A 62 -11.27 5.77 -22.45
CA GLY A 62 -10.78 6.15 -21.13
C GLY A 62 -10.25 4.94 -20.36
N PRO A 63 -9.35 5.16 -19.39
CA PRO A 63 -8.90 4.13 -18.46
C PRO A 63 -10.04 3.69 -17.53
N ASP A 64 -9.96 2.47 -17.00
CA ASP A 64 -10.95 1.93 -16.06
C ASP A 64 -10.95 2.68 -14.72
N MET A 65 -12.04 2.59 -13.95
CA MET A 65 -12.18 3.26 -12.64
C MET A 65 -10.99 3.05 -11.68
N PRO A 66 -10.54 1.81 -11.39
CA PRO A 66 -9.38 1.62 -10.50
C PRO A 66 -8.08 2.18 -11.10
N GLU A 67 -7.91 2.14 -12.42
CA GLU A 67 -6.75 2.70 -13.09
C GLU A 67 -6.71 4.23 -12.96
N GLN A 68 -7.85 4.91 -13.15
CA GLN A 68 -8.00 6.35 -12.94
C GLN A 68 -7.55 6.78 -11.53
N LEU A 69 -7.93 6.00 -10.51
CA LEU A 69 -7.53 6.25 -9.13
C LEU A 69 -6.02 6.09 -8.92
N LEU A 70 -5.44 5.03 -9.48
CA LEU A 70 -4.00 4.78 -9.38
C LEU A 70 -3.19 5.85 -10.11
N LEU A 71 -3.65 6.32 -11.28
CA LEU A 71 -3.07 7.46 -12.00
C LEU A 71 -3.14 8.75 -11.17
N ALA A 72 -4.22 8.93 -10.41
CA ALA A 72 -4.40 10.01 -9.44
C ALA A 72 -3.62 9.79 -8.12
N LYS A 73 -2.76 8.77 -8.05
CA LYS A 73 -1.91 8.42 -6.88
C LYS A 73 -2.70 8.08 -5.61
N VAL A 74 -3.91 7.54 -5.78
CA VAL A 74 -4.73 7.00 -4.68
C VAL A 74 -5.02 5.52 -4.93
N PHE A 75 -4.97 4.72 -3.87
CA PHE A 75 -5.15 3.29 -3.92
C PHE A 75 -6.54 2.93 -3.37
N PRO A 76 -7.41 2.29 -4.17
CA PRO A 76 -8.75 1.96 -3.71
C PRO A 76 -8.79 0.80 -2.72
N ALA A 77 -9.69 0.90 -1.73
CA ALA A 77 -9.97 -0.21 -0.79
C ALA A 77 -10.67 -1.38 -1.47
N THR A 78 -11.50 -1.09 -2.49
CA THR A 78 -12.28 -2.06 -3.26
C THR A 78 -12.18 -1.72 -4.75
N LEU A 79 -12.12 -2.73 -5.62
CA LEU A 79 -11.89 -2.50 -7.06
C LEU A 79 -13.18 -2.18 -7.84
N LEU A 80 -14.31 -2.79 -7.47
CA LEU A 80 -15.56 -2.68 -8.24
C LEU A 80 -16.27 -1.34 -8.03
N ARG A 81 -16.37 -0.90 -6.77
CA ARG A 81 -17.02 0.36 -6.39
C ARG A 81 -16.30 0.99 -5.20
N PRO A 82 -15.20 1.70 -5.46
CA PRO A 82 -14.39 2.30 -4.41
C PRO A 82 -15.14 3.45 -3.75
N GLN A 83 -15.48 3.28 -2.47
CA GLN A 83 -15.99 4.37 -1.61
C GLN A 83 -14.89 4.96 -0.71
N THR A 84 -13.85 4.17 -0.45
CA THR A 84 -12.68 4.58 0.33
C THR A 84 -11.43 4.38 -0.49
N VAL A 85 -10.55 5.39 -0.49
CA VAL A 85 -9.24 5.33 -1.13
C VAL A 85 -8.17 5.85 -0.17
N PHE A 86 -6.96 5.34 -0.33
CA PHE A 86 -5.81 5.70 0.49
C PHE A 86 -4.74 6.32 -0.40
N SER A 87 -4.28 7.51 -0.08
CA SER A 87 -3.19 8.12 -0.87
C SER A 87 -1.93 7.25 -0.84
N ILE A 88 -1.18 7.23 -1.94
CA ILE A 88 0.13 6.56 -1.95
C ILE A 88 1.07 7.20 -0.90
N ARG A 89 0.88 8.49 -0.58
CA ARG A 89 1.63 9.18 0.48
C ARG A 89 1.36 8.58 1.86
N SER A 90 0.08 8.38 2.22
CA SER A 90 -0.29 7.78 3.52
C SER A 90 0.19 6.33 3.62
N LEU A 91 0.13 5.56 2.54
CA LEU A 91 0.68 4.19 2.50
C LEU A 91 2.20 4.16 2.68
N LYS A 92 2.94 5.11 2.08
CA LYS A 92 4.38 5.24 2.28
C LYS A 92 4.72 5.66 3.71
N LEU A 93 3.98 6.63 4.25
CA LEU A 93 4.16 7.10 5.63
C LEU A 93 3.95 5.97 6.63
N PHE A 94 2.83 5.25 6.52
CA PHE A 94 2.56 4.09 7.37
C PHE A 94 3.65 3.03 7.24
N HIS A 95 4.08 2.72 6.02
CA HIS A 95 5.12 1.72 5.81
C HIS A 95 6.43 2.08 6.52
N MET A 96 6.83 3.36 6.47
CA MET A 96 8.02 3.82 7.21
C MET A 96 7.82 3.72 8.71
N LEU A 97 6.72 4.24 9.25
CA LEU A 97 6.41 4.19 10.69
C LEU A 97 6.31 2.75 11.21
N HIS A 98 5.75 1.85 10.42
CA HIS A 98 5.66 0.43 10.76
C HIS A 98 7.04 -0.21 10.89
N LEU A 99 7.98 0.14 10.01
CA LEU A 99 9.34 -0.40 10.04
C LEU A 99 10.22 0.24 11.11
N THR A 100 10.09 1.55 11.34
CA THR A 100 11.00 2.29 12.24
C THR A 100 10.50 2.38 13.68
N ALA A 101 9.19 2.51 13.87
CA ALA A 101 8.56 2.78 15.16
C ALA A 101 7.60 1.66 15.59
N HIS A 102 7.57 0.54 14.85
CA HIS A 102 6.67 -0.59 15.11
C HIS A 102 5.19 -0.20 15.24
N THR A 103 4.78 0.89 14.57
CA THR A 103 3.40 1.35 14.61
C THR A 103 2.49 0.29 14.00
N ASN A 104 1.48 -0.12 14.75
CA ASN A 104 0.46 -1.03 14.24
C ASN A 104 -0.58 -0.27 13.41
N VAL A 105 -1.38 -0.99 12.63
CA VAL A 105 -2.39 -0.37 11.75
C VAL A 105 -3.46 0.37 12.53
N TRP A 106 -3.85 -0.15 13.70
CA TRP A 106 -4.90 0.41 14.54
C TRP A 106 -4.52 1.81 15.03
N ASP A 107 -3.32 1.95 15.59
CA ASP A 107 -2.80 3.21 16.12
C ASP A 107 -2.62 4.25 15.03
N PHE A 108 -2.14 3.84 13.85
CA PHE A 108 -2.03 4.72 12.70
C PHE A 108 -3.39 5.26 12.29
N ILE A 109 -4.38 4.39 12.06
CA ILE A 109 -5.74 4.82 11.68
C ILE A 109 -6.40 5.65 12.78
N ALA A 110 -6.22 5.30 14.05
CA ALA A 110 -6.71 6.07 15.18
C ALA A 110 -6.10 7.48 15.22
N MET A 111 -4.80 7.62 14.94
CA MET A 111 -4.13 8.92 14.81
C MET A 111 -4.72 9.72 13.65
N MET A 112 -4.91 9.12 12.47
CA MET A 112 -5.48 9.80 11.30
C MET A 112 -6.91 10.27 11.54
N HIS A 113 -7.72 9.46 12.24
CA HIS A 113 -9.05 9.88 12.69
C HIS A 113 -8.94 11.07 13.62
N ARG A 114 -8.10 11.02 14.67
CA ARG A 114 -7.94 12.13 15.62
C ARG A 114 -7.44 13.43 15.00
N GLN A 115 -6.59 13.36 13.97
CA GLN A 115 -6.19 14.54 13.19
C GLN A 115 -7.36 15.17 12.44
N THR A 116 -8.31 14.34 12.00
CA THR A 116 -9.50 14.80 11.29
C THR A 116 -10.55 15.29 12.27
N ASP A 117 -10.93 14.44 13.20
CA ASP A 117 -11.98 14.62 14.20
C ASP A 117 -11.61 13.87 15.48
N CYS A 118 -11.36 14.60 16.56
CA CYS A 118 -10.97 14.01 17.83
C CYS A 118 -12.14 13.39 18.61
N LEU A 119 -13.38 13.55 18.15
CA LEU A 119 -14.59 13.12 18.86
C LEU A 119 -15.20 11.82 18.29
N ASP A 120 -14.99 11.51 17.00
CA ASP A 120 -15.62 10.35 16.35
C ASP A 120 -14.75 9.08 16.37
N ILE A 121 -15.04 8.19 17.32
CA ILE A 121 -14.38 6.88 17.47
C ILE A 121 -15.05 5.79 16.60
N LYS A 122 -16.32 5.97 16.19
CA LYS A 122 -17.12 4.88 15.60
C LYS A 122 -16.70 4.52 14.17
N SER A 123 -16.21 5.50 13.41
CA SER A 123 -15.76 5.31 12.02
C SER A 123 -14.42 4.57 11.88
N LEU A 124 -13.72 4.31 12.99
CA LEU A 124 -12.39 3.73 13.01
C LEU A 124 -12.36 2.26 12.56
N HIS A 125 -13.31 1.44 13.01
CA HIS A 125 -13.27 0.00 12.80
C HIS A 125 -13.36 -0.41 11.32
N ALA A 126 -14.30 0.17 10.57
CA ALA A 126 -14.48 -0.13 9.15
C ALA A 126 -13.24 0.28 8.34
N THR A 127 -12.69 1.45 8.64
CA THR A 127 -11.52 2.00 7.95
C THR A 127 -10.25 1.21 8.27
N TYR A 128 -10.10 0.75 9.51
CA TYR A 128 -9.01 -0.14 9.91
C TYR A 128 -8.95 -1.40 9.04
N GLN A 129 -10.10 -2.08 8.83
CA GLN A 129 -10.14 -3.30 8.03
C GLN A 129 -9.74 -3.03 6.58
N GLN A 130 -10.28 -1.96 5.99
CA GLN A 130 -9.97 -1.54 4.63
C GLN A 130 -8.47 -1.19 4.47
N PHE A 131 -7.91 -0.42 5.39
CA PHE A 131 -6.50 -0.05 5.35
C PHE A 131 -5.59 -1.25 5.55
N ASN A 132 -5.92 -2.14 6.48
CA ASN A 132 -5.13 -3.35 6.74
C ASN A 132 -5.07 -4.26 5.51
N PHE A 133 -6.14 -4.32 4.73
CA PHE A 133 -6.14 -5.00 3.43
C PHE A 133 -5.23 -4.30 2.42
N VAL A 134 -5.43 -3.00 2.21
CA VAL A 134 -4.67 -2.22 1.22
C VAL A 134 -3.18 -2.17 1.52
N GLN A 135 -2.76 -1.98 2.78
CA GLN A 135 -1.34 -1.93 3.13
C GLN A 135 -0.62 -3.25 2.82
N ARG A 136 -1.30 -4.39 2.98
CA ARG A 136 -0.73 -5.71 2.62
C ARG A 136 -0.50 -5.81 1.12
N GLN A 137 -1.48 -5.41 0.32
CA GLN A 137 -1.34 -5.37 -1.15
C GLN A 137 -0.23 -4.42 -1.57
N TRP A 138 -0.18 -3.23 -0.97
CA TRP A 138 0.86 -2.24 -1.23
C TRP A 138 2.27 -2.77 -0.93
N ARG A 139 2.45 -3.54 0.15
CA ARG A 139 3.73 -4.19 0.47
C ARG A 139 4.17 -5.18 -0.60
N ILE A 140 3.24 -5.98 -1.13
CA ILE A 140 3.52 -6.94 -2.21
C ILE A 140 3.92 -6.18 -3.49
N ILE A 141 3.16 -5.16 -3.87
CA ILE A 141 3.47 -4.31 -5.04
C ILE A 141 4.86 -3.68 -4.90
N ARG A 142 5.22 -3.21 -3.69
CA ARG A 142 6.57 -2.69 -3.43
C ARG A 142 7.64 -3.77 -3.55
N ALA A 143 7.42 -4.97 -3.03
CA ALA A 143 8.35 -6.09 -3.19
C ALA A 143 8.55 -6.47 -4.67
N TRP A 144 7.48 -6.44 -5.47
CA TRP A 144 7.54 -6.67 -6.91
C TRP A 144 8.38 -5.59 -7.61
N ARG A 145 8.11 -4.33 -7.29
CA ARG A 145 8.89 -3.22 -7.83
C ARG A 145 10.38 -3.29 -7.44
N CYS A 146 10.69 -3.64 -6.19
CA CYS A 146 12.07 -3.77 -5.72
C CYS A 146 12.81 -4.96 -6.36
N SER A 147 12.11 -6.03 -6.72
CA SER A 147 12.69 -7.19 -7.42
C SER A 147 12.85 -6.98 -8.92
N GLY A 148 12.55 -5.79 -9.45
CA GLY A 148 12.64 -5.49 -10.88
C GLY A 148 11.51 -6.10 -11.72
N ARG A 149 10.45 -6.64 -11.10
CA ARG A 149 9.27 -7.13 -11.82
C ARG A 149 8.42 -5.97 -12.30
N THR A 150 8.42 -5.73 -13.61
CA THR A 150 7.63 -4.69 -14.28
C THR A 150 6.39 -5.22 -14.99
N THR A 151 6.32 -6.54 -15.25
CA THR A 151 5.26 -7.16 -16.03
C THR A 151 4.67 -8.36 -15.28
N LEU A 152 3.34 -8.54 -15.36
CA LEU A 152 2.62 -9.69 -14.77
C LEU A 152 2.68 -10.94 -15.66
N GLU A 153 3.04 -10.76 -16.94
CA GLU A 153 3.26 -11.84 -17.89
C GLU A 153 4.48 -12.67 -17.45
N ASN A 154 4.28 -13.98 -17.31
CA ASN A 154 5.21 -14.95 -16.74
C ASN A 154 5.36 -14.92 -15.21
N PRO A 155 4.29 -15.17 -14.42
CA PRO A 155 4.39 -15.43 -12.99
C PRO A 155 5.26 -16.67 -12.66
N LYS A 156 5.52 -17.51 -13.67
CA LYS A 156 6.37 -18.71 -13.60
C LYS A 156 7.87 -18.43 -13.75
N SER A 157 8.27 -17.22 -14.15
CA SER A 157 9.68 -16.85 -14.06
C SER A 157 10.00 -16.70 -12.56
N ALA A 158 10.84 -17.59 -12.05
CA ALA A 158 11.20 -17.75 -10.64
C ALA A 158 12.04 -16.58 -10.09
N ILE A 159 11.65 -15.33 -10.40
CA ILE A 159 12.26 -14.15 -9.81
C ILE A 159 11.82 -14.12 -8.35
N SER A 160 12.75 -14.41 -7.45
CA SER A 160 12.50 -14.32 -6.02
C SER A 160 12.13 -12.88 -5.65
N LEU A 161 11.10 -12.70 -4.81
CA LEU A 161 10.81 -11.41 -4.19
C LEU A 161 11.77 -11.10 -3.04
N ALA A 162 12.54 -12.11 -2.61
CA ALA A 162 13.59 -11.93 -1.64
C ALA A 162 14.81 -11.31 -2.35
N ILE A 163 15.29 -10.21 -1.78
CA ILE A 163 16.59 -9.64 -2.15
C ILE A 163 17.66 -10.58 -1.57
N PRO A 164 18.66 -11.02 -2.36
CA PRO A 164 19.76 -11.80 -1.81
C PRO A 164 20.43 -11.00 -0.71
N CYS A 165 20.68 -11.62 0.44
CA CYS A 165 21.36 -10.97 1.55
C CYS A 165 22.79 -10.62 1.12
N VAL A 166 23.13 -9.33 1.15
CA VAL A 166 24.47 -8.83 0.76
C VAL A 166 25.59 -9.34 1.67
N SER A 167 25.25 -9.66 2.92
CA SER A 167 26.18 -10.21 3.91
C SER A 167 26.29 -11.73 3.87
N CYS A 168 25.34 -12.41 3.20
CA CYS A 168 25.43 -13.87 3.09
C CYS A 168 26.62 -14.23 2.19
N PRO A 169 27.44 -15.23 2.57
CA PRO A 169 28.54 -15.69 1.73
C PRO A 169 28.00 -16.32 0.43
N ILE A 170 28.28 -15.68 -0.71
CA ILE A 170 27.92 -16.16 -2.04
C ILE A 170 29.23 -16.35 -2.83
N PRO A 171 29.66 -17.60 -3.07
CA PRO A 171 30.85 -17.92 -3.85
C PRO A 171 30.87 -17.20 -5.20
N ASN A 172 32.01 -16.60 -5.55
CA ASN A 172 32.22 -15.85 -6.80
C ASN A 172 31.37 -14.58 -6.96
N VAL A 173 30.67 -14.12 -5.93
CA VAL A 173 29.95 -12.83 -5.93
C VAL A 173 30.56 -11.88 -4.90
N ASN A 174 30.53 -12.25 -3.62
CA ASN A 174 31.15 -11.49 -2.52
C ASN A 174 32.21 -12.31 -1.76
N LEU A 175 32.44 -13.57 -2.17
CA LEU A 175 33.55 -14.40 -1.73
C LEU A 175 34.52 -14.65 -2.88
N PRO A 176 35.85 -14.60 -2.63
CA PRO A 176 36.83 -15.00 -3.63
C PRO A 176 36.71 -16.50 -3.93
N SER A 177 37.10 -16.94 -5.13
CA SER A 177 36.90 -18.33 -5.57
C SER A 177 37.59 -19.38 -4.68
N ASN A 178 38.63 -18.99 -3.96
CA ASN A 178 39.40 -19.79 -3.01
C ASN A 178 39.04 -19.52 -1.53
N TRP A 179 37.84 -18.99 -1.26
CA TRP A 179 37.38 -18.68 0.10
C TRP A 179 37.43 -19.88 1.05
N ASP A 180 37.30 -21.09 0.52
CA ASP A 180 37.32 -22.36 1.23
C ASP A 180 38.72 -22.79 1.68
N ILE A 181 39.78 -22.20 1.11
CA ILE A 181 41.18 -22.50 1.39
C ILE A 181 41.83 -21.39 2.25
N HIS A 182 41.07 -20.38 2.68
CA HIS A 182 41.62 -19.25 3.45
C HIS A 182 42.26 -19.71 4.76
N PRO A 183 43.49 -19.27 5.10
CA PRO A 183 44.22 -19.73 6.29
C PRO A 183 43.48 -19.42 7.61
N ASP A 184 42.69 -18.35 7.64
CA ASP A 184 41.87 -17.95 8.80
C ASP A 184 40.49 -18.63 8.85
N ARG A 185 40.30 -19.76 8.16
CA ARG A 185 39.06 -20.53 8.24
C ARG A 185 38.83 -20.97 9.68
N CYS A 186 37.78 -20.43 10.32
CA CYS A 186 37.33 -20.92 11.63
C CYS A 186 37.17 -22.43 11.58
N GLN A 187 38.00 -23.18 12.30
CA GLN A 187 38.02 -24.65 12.33
C GLN A 187 36.81 -25.25 13.10
N GLY A 188 35.74 -24.47 13.26
CA GLY A 188 34.51 -24.84 13.96
C GLY A 188 34.23 -23.93 15.15
N THR A 189 32.99 -23.45 15.26
CA THR A 189 32.39 -23.17 16.57
C THR A 189 32.27 -24.50 17.34
N PRO A 190 32.34 -24.48 18.69
CA PRO A 190 32.04 -25.65 19.51
C PRO A 190 30.72 -26.30 19.08
N PRO A 191 30.57 -27.64 19.22
CA PRO A 191 29.48 -28.42 18.64
C PRO A 191 28.06 -27.97 18.99
N ASP A 192 27.89 -27.11 20.00
CA ASP A 192 26.60 -26.58 20.46
C ASP A 192 26.03 -25.44 19.59
N PHE A 193 26.84 -24.88 18.67
CA PHE A 193 26.42 -23.84 17.73
C PHE A 193 26.56 -24.33 16.28
N ARG A 194 25.83 -25.39 15.92
CA ARG A 194 25.56 -25.69 14.51
C ARG A 194 24.23 -24.99 14.12
N PRO A 195 24.25 -23.89 13.35
CA PRO A 195 23.03 -23.49 12.66
C PRO A 195 22.64 -24.64 11.73
N GLU A 196 21.41 -25.13 11.86
CA GLU A 196 20.83 -26.13 10.96
C GLU A 196 21.14 -25.73 9.50
N PRO A 197 21.60 -26.68 8.66
CA PRO A 197 21.86 -26.38 7.25
C PRO A 197 20.58 -25.83 6.62
N PHE A 198 20.71 -24.72 5.89
CA PHE A 198 19.61 -24.10 5.16
C PHE A 198 18.99 -25.15 4.23
N ARG A 199 17.83 -25.71 4.60
CA ARG A 199 17.06 -26.63 3.75
C ARG A 199 16.38 -25.79 2.66
N PRO A 200 16.77 -25.93 1.38
CA PRO A 200 16.06 -25.26 0.28
C PRO A 200 14.70 -25.94 0.01
N GLU A 201 14.51 -27.16 0.52
CA GLU A 201 13.31 -27.96 0.37
C GLU A 201 12.40 -27.83 1.61
N LEU A 202 11.86 -26.64 1.82
CA LEU A 202 10.55 -26.54 2.46
C LEU A 202 9.54 -26.43 1.33
N SER A 203 8.95 -27.56 0.95
CA SER A 203 7.71 -27.51 0.18
C SER A 203 6.74 -26.62 0.96
N LEU A 204 6.14 -25.64 0.29
CA LEU A 204 5.06 -24.79 0.82
C LEU A 204 3.75 -25.58 1.05
N ALA A 205 3.85 -26.86 1.41
CA ALA A 205 2.74 -27.73 1.74
C ALA A 205 2.65 -27.91 3.27
N SER A 206 2.38 -26.82 3.99
CA SER A 206 1.70 -26.95 5.29
C SER A 206 0.21 -27.00 5.01
N SER A 207 -0.28 -28.19 4.67
CA SER A 207 -1.70 -28.53 4.67
C SER A 207 -2.15 -28.86 6.09
N THR A 208 -1.97 -27.97 7.05
CA THR A 208 -2.46 -28.14 8.44
C THR A 208 -2.48 -26.80 9.17
N LEU A 209 -3.34 -25.88 8.73
CA LEU A 209 -3.75 -24.72 9.56
C LEU A 209 -5.14 -24.18 9.17
N TRP A 210 -6.01 -25.07 8.70
CA TRP A 210 -7.46 -24.83 8.62
C TRP A 210 -8.20 -26.12 9.01
N LYS A 211 -8.44 -26.26 10.31
CA LYS A 211 -9.60 -26.97 10.86
C LYS A 211 -10.23 -26.04 11.88
#